data_AF-A0A7D9LS85-F1
#
_entry.id   AF-A0A7D9LS85-F1
#
_cell.length_a   1.000
_cell.length_b   1.000
_cell.length_c   1.000
_cell.angle_alpha   90.00
_cell.angle_beta   90.00
_cell.angle_gamma   90.00
#
_symmetry.space_group_name_H-M   'P 1'
#
loop_
_entity.id
_entity.type
_entity.pdbx_description
1 polymer ?
#
loop_
_entity_poly.entity_id
_entity_poly.type
_entity_poly.pdbx_seq_one_letter_code
_entity_poly.pdbx_strand_id
1 'polypeptide(L)'
;LLDPKILPDYPYRDDGLLMHTAIENHVRRIVEKNYFNDVIYLTEDFEMQAWANDLVETDPLLGCNIKGIPGEGKFESFDELVKTLTSIIFMCTAGHAAVNLPQYDEYGYSPNYPTLLVGEPPCDTRWRDKHDVLRHLPTKDLCLQSVIYAKLMTDRKTNGLADFNSKFQYDPIALKSGELFLKDLKDAAITVIHRNLLRKYPYDYLNPCSSKN
;
A
#
# COMPACT_ATOMS: atom_id res chain seq x y z
N LEU A 1 18.04 0.13 -5.58
CA LEU A 1 17.13 0.55 -4.48
C LEU A 1 16.79 -0.58 -3.50
N LEU A 2 16.79 -1.86 -3.93
CA LEU A 2 16.55 -2.99 -3.02
C LEU A 2 17.75 -3.37 -2.13
N ASP A 3 18.97 -2.89 -2.44
CA ASP A 3 20.15 -3.19 -1.63
C ASP A 3 20.17 -2.34 -0.34
N PRO A 4 19.99 -2.95 0.85
CA PRO A 4 20.00 -2.23 2.12
C PRO A 4 21.39 -1.72 2.51
N LYS A 5 22.47 -2.21 1.88
CA LYS A 5 23.83 -1.71 2.12
C LYS A 5 24.06 -0.38 1.41
N ILE A 6 23.42 -0.19 0.25
CA ILE A 6 23.53 1.05 -0.53
C ILE A 6 22.61 2.13 0.04
N LEU A 7 21.38 1.76 0.41
CA LEU A 7 20.42 2.66 1.05
C LEU A 7 19.93 2.03 2.36
N PRO A 8 20.69 2.21 3.47
CA PRO A 8 20.28 1.74 4.78
C PRO A 8 19.12 2.57 5.35
N ASP A 9 18.43 2.02 6.34
CA ASP A 9 17.30 2.64 7.07
C ASP A 9 16.20 3.18 6.14
N TYR A 10 15.63 2.28 5.34
CA TYR A 10 14.48 2.60 4.50
C TYR A 10 13.26 1.78 4.94
N PRO A 11 12.57 2.19 6.03
CA PRO A 11 11.53 1.37 6.66
C PRO A 11 10.35 1.07 5.73
N TYR A 12 9.93 2.01 4.89
CA TYR A 12 8.88 1.77 3.88
C TYR A 12 9.25 0.59 2.96
N ARG A 13 10.49 0.54 2.45
CA ARG A 13 10.97 -0.58 1.64
C ARG A 13 10.99 -1.86 2.46
N ASP A 14 11.65 -1.82 3.61
CA ASP A 14 11.98 -3.04 4.38
C ASP A 14 10.73 -3.68 5.00
N ASP A 15 9.74 -2.89 5.38
CA ASP A 15 8.48 -3.37 5.96
C ASP A 15 7.45 -3.63 4.85
N GLY A 16 7.44 -2.83 3.78
CA GLY A 16 6.61 -3.06 2.59
C GLY A 16 6.93 -4.38 1.89
N LEU A 17 8.21 -4.76 1.80
CA LEU A 17 8.60 -6.06 1.25
C LEU A 17 8.11 -7.23 2.11
N LEU A 18 8.13 -7.11 3.45
CA LEU A 18 7.57 -8.14 4.34
C LEU A 18 6.07 -8.33 4.08
N MET A 19 5.33 -7.22 3.99
CA MET A 19 3.90 -7.23 3.69
C MET A 19 3.59 -7.80 2.31
N HIS A 20 4.35 -7.38 1.28
CA HIS A 20 4.21 -7.88 -0.08
C HIS A 20 4.44 -9.40 -0.13
N THR A 21 5.52 -9.90 0.48
CA THR A 21 5.82 -11.34 0.51
C THR A 21 4.73 -12.14 1.24
N ALA A 22 4.20 -11.64 2.36
CA ALA A 22 3.12 -12.31 3.07
C ALA A 22 1.85 -12.42 2.21
N ILE A 23 1.48 -11.33 1.53
CA ILE A 23 0.33 -11.29 0.61
C ILE A 23 0.56 -12.22 -0.58
N GLU A 24 1.72 -12.14 -1.23
CA GLU A 24 2.05 -12.98 -2.39
C GLU A 24 1.98 -14.48 -2.05
N ASN A 25 2.56 -14.87 -0.92
CA ASN A 25 2.52 -16.25 -0.45
C ASN A 25 1.08 -16.72 -0.19
N HIS A 26 0.23 -15.88 0.40
CA HIS A 26 -1.17 -16.20 0.62
C HIS A 26 -1.94 -16.36 -0.70
N VAL A 27 -1.81 -15.38 -1.60
CA VAL A 27 -2.45 -15.39 -2.92
C VAL A 27 -2.02 -16.60 -3.74
N ARG A 28 -0.71 -16.88 -3.79
CA ARG A 28 -0.16 -18.03 -4.50
C ARG A 28 -0.75 -19.34 -4.03
N ARG A 29 -0.83 -19.55 -2.71
CA ARG A 29 -1.45 -20.74 -2.13
C ARG A 29 -2.92 -20.89 -2.54
N ILE A 30 -3.67 -19.80 -2.57
CA ILE A 30 -5.09 -19.81 -2.98
C ILE A 30 -5.22 -20.15 -4.47
N VAL A 31 -4.51 -19.42 -5.32
CA VAL A 31 -4.55 -19.57 -6.79
C VAL A 31 -4.13 -20.99 -7.19
N GLU A 32 -2.93 -21.42 -6.80
CA GLU A 32 -2.41 -22.72 -7.21
C GLU A 32 -3.30 -23.87 -6.72
N LYS A 33 -3.87 -23.78 -5.52
CA LYS A 33 -4.72 -24.86 -4.99
C LYS A 33 -6.13 -24.88 -5.58
N ASN A 34 -6.72 -23.73 -5.87
CA ASN A 34 -8.05 -23.67 -6.50
C ASN A 34 -8.04 -24.12 -7.96
N TYR A 35 -6.92 -23.96 -8.65
CA TYR A 35 -6.70 -24.50 -10.00
C TYR A 35 -6.00 -25.86 -9.99
N PHE A 36 -6.09 -26.61 -8.88
CA PHE A 36 -5.54 -27.98 -8.78
C PHE A 36 -4.04 -28.13 -9.08
N ASN A 37 -3.28 -27.02 -9.04
CA ASN A 37 -1.89 -26.89 -9.47
C ASN A 37 -1.68 -27.24 -10.95
N ASP A 38 -2.74 -27.15 -11.76
CA ASP A 38 -2.71 -27.35 -13.20
C ASP A 38 -3.25 -26.11 -13.89
N VAL A 39 -2.37 -25.46 -14.66
CA VAL A 39 -2.64 -24.17 -15.29
C VAL A 39 -3.78 -24.25 -16.32
N ILE A 40 -4.10 -25.45 -16.82
CA ILE A 40 -5.18 -25.61 -17.80
C ILE A 40 -6.52 -25.10 -17.24
N TYR A 41 -6.78 -25.34 -15.95
CA TYR A 41 -8.00 -24.88 -15.28
C TYR A 41 -8.07 -23.35 -15.18
N LEU A 42 -6.93 -22.64 -15.14
CA LEU A 42 -6.89 -21.18 -15.17
C LEU A 42 -7.10 -20.65 -16.61
N THR A 43 -6.46 -21.28 -17.60
CA THR A 43 -6.60 -20.86 -19.00
C THR A 43 -8.01 -21.08 -19.54
N GLU A 44 -8.73 -22.08 -19.01
CA GLU A 44 -10.12 -22.40 -19.37
C GLU A 44 -11.16 -21.65 -18.50
N ASP A 45 -10.73 -20.94 -17.46
CA ASP A 45 -11.60 -20.13 -16.60
C ASP A 45 -12.04 -18.86 -17.32
N PHE A 46 -13.20 -18.92 -17.96
CA PHE A 46 -13.72 -17.81 -18.76
C PHE A 46 -13.98 -16.54 -17.93
N GLU A 47 -14.30 -16.66 -16.64
CA GLU A 47 -14.53 -15.50 -15.77
C GLU A 47 -13.21 -14.77 -15.49
N MET A 48 -12.15 -15.53 -15.19
CA MET A 48 -10.83 -14.97 -14.96
C MET A 48 -10.18 -14.40 -16.22
N GLN A 49 -10.38 -15.04 -17.38
CA GLN A 49 -9.89 -14.50 -18.66
C GLN A 49 -10.67 -13.24 -19.07
N ALA A 50 -11.98 -13.20 -18.83
CA ALA A 50 -12.77 -11.99 -19.05
C ALA A 50 -12.31 -10.84 -18.14
N TRP A 51 -12.10 -11.12 -16.85
CA TRP A 51 -11.58 -10.13 -15.92
C TRP A 51 -10.18 -9.63 -16.33
N ALA A 52 -9.28 -10.51 -16.79
CA ALA A 52 -7.98 -10.12 -17.30
C ALA A 52 -8.11 -9.11 -18.46
N ASN A 53 -9.03 -9.37 -19.38
CA ASN A 53 -9.31 -8.47 -20.50
C ASN A 53 -9.87 -7.13 -20.03
N ASP A 54 -10.86 -7.13 -19.12
CA ASP A 54 -11.45 -5.90 -18.57
C ASP A 54 -10.40 -4.99 -17.92
N LEU A 55 -9.35 -5.55 -17.31
CA LEU A 55 -8.27 -4.76 -16.70
C LEU A 55 -7.49 -3.95 -17.75
N VAL A 56 -7.27 -4.49 -18.94
CA VAL A 56 -6.47 -3.85 -20.00
C VAL A 56 -7.31 -3.15 -21.07
N GLU A 57 -8.61 -3.42 -21.13
CA GLU A 57 -9.51 -2.83 -22.13
C GLU A 57 -9.47 -1.30 -22.06
N THR A 58 -9.29 -0.70 -23.24
CA THR A 58 -9.02 0.72 -23.45
C THR A 58 -10.29 1.56 -23.52
N ASP A 59 -11.43 0.96 -23.87
CA ASP A 59 -12.72 1.63 -23.81
C ASP A 59 -13.12 1.87 -22.34
N PRO A 60 -13.22 3.14 -21.89
CA PRO A 60 -13.52 3.46 -20.49
C PRO A 60 -14.93 3.05 -20.05
N LEU A 61 -15.82 2.70 -20.98
CA LEU A 61 -17.14 2.14 -20.65
C LEU A 61 -17.12 0.62 -20.43
N LEU A 62 -16.06 -0.05 -20.89
CA LEU A 62 -15.93 -1.51 -20.88
C LEU A 62 -14.82 -2.02 -19.96
N GLY A 63 -13.79 -1.20 -19.69
CA GLY A 63 -12.64 -1.64 -18.90
C GLY A 63 -11.91 -0.54 -18.13
N CYS A 64 -10.71 -0.89 -17.67
CA CYS A 64 -9.91 -0.06 -16.75
C CYS A 64 -8.66 0.58 -17.38
N ASN A 65 -8.27 0.18 -18.60
CA ASN A 65 -7.08 0.67 -19.30
C ASN A 65 -5.81 0.67 -18.42
N ILE A 66 -5.65 -0.37 -17.60
CA ILE A 66 -4.50 -0.52 -16.70
C ILE A 66 -3.34 -1.05 -17.51
N LYS A 67 -2.26 -0.26 -17.56
CA LYS A 67 -1.04 -0.62 -18.27
C LYS A 67 -0.16 -1.52 -17.42
N GLY A 68 0.53 -2.46 -18.07
CA GLY A 68 1.52 -3.31 -17.43
C GLY A 68 0.95 -4.47 -16.60
N ILE A 69 -0.32 -4.85 -16.84
CA ILE A 69 -0.87 -6.09 -16.29
C ILE A 69 -0.10 -7.28 -16.89
N PRO A 70 0.44 -8.19 -16.06
CA PRO A 70 1.07 -9.43 -16.53
C PRO A 70 0.16 -10.21 -17.48
N GLY A 71 0.71 -10.69 -18.59
CA GLY A 71 -0.03 -11.42 -19.62
C GLY A 71 -0.91 -10.56 -20.54
N GLU A 72 -0.90 -9.22 -20.39
CA GLU A 72 -1.53 -8.25 -21.31
C GLU A 72 -2.99 -8.56 -21.69
N GLY A 73 -3.80 -8.94 -20.70
CA GLY A 73 -5.22 -9.24 -20.89
C GLY A 73 -5.58 -10.73 -20.92
N LYS A 74 -4.60 -11.61 -20.66
CA LYS A 74 -4.81 -13.05 -20.48
C LYS A 74 -3.93 -13.57 -19.35
N PHE A 75 -4.44 -14.55 -18.59
CA PHE A 75 -3.64 -15.25 -17.60
C PHE A 75 -3.32 -16.66 -18.10
N GLU A 76 -2.09 -16.86 -18.55
CA GLU A 76 -1.59 -18.14 -19.07
C GLU A 76 -0.66 -18.86 -18.08
N SER A 77 -0.34 -18.21 -16.96
CA SER A 77 0.43 -18.76 -15.86
C SER A 77 -0.10 -18.32 -14.50
N PHE A 78 0.12 -19.15 -13.47
CA PHE A 78 -0.18 -18.73 -12.09
C PHE A 78 0.60 -17.50 -11.68
N ASP A 79 1.83 -17.32 -12.16
CA ASP A 79 2.65 -16.15 -11.81
C ASP A 79 2.03 -14.83 -12.28
N GLU A 80 1.39 -14.79 -13.44
CA GLU A 80 0.72 -13.58 -13.94
C GLU A 80 -0.47 -13.21 -13.06
N LEU A 81 -1.32 -14.19 -12.76
CA LEU A 81 -2.47 -13.97 -11.89
C LEU A 81 -2.04 -13.61 -10.45
N VAL A 82 -1.07 -14.34 -9.90
CA VAL A 82 -0.55 -14.11 -8.54
C VAL A 82 0.05 -12.71 -8.42
N LYS A 83 0.88 -12.27 -9.38
CA LYS A 83 1.46 -10.92 -9.38
C LYS A 83 0.37 -9.85 -9.46
N THR A 84 -0.63 -10.05 -10.30
CA THR A 84 -1.75 -9.10 -10.48
C THR A 84 -2.55 -8.95 -9.19
N LEU A 85 -3.03 -10.07 -8.62
CA LEU A 85 -3.80 -10.07 -7.38
C LEU A 85 -2.99 -9.55 -6.19
N THR A 86 -1.71 -9.93 -6.08
CA THR A 86 -0.81 -9.43 -5.03
C THR A 86 -0.67 -7.93 -5.10
N SER A 87 -0.47 -7.37 -6.30
CA SER A 87 -0.34 -5.92 -6.51
C SER A 87 -1.61 -5.18 -6.09
N ILE A 88 -2.79 -5.68 -6.50
CA ILE A 88 -4.08 -5.08 -6.14
C ILE A 88 -4.28 -5.11 -4.62
N ILE A 89 -4.13 -6.29 -3.99
CA ILE A 89 -4.32 -6.44 -2.54
C ILE A 89 -3.32 -5.58 -1.76
N PHE A 90 -2.04 -5.56 -2.18
CA PHE A 90 -1.02 -4.72 -1.55
C PHE A 90 -1.40 -3.24 -1.65
N MET A 91 -1.76 -2.74 -2.82
CA MET A 91 -2.13 -1.33 -3.03
C MET A 91 -3.34 -0.93 -2.19
N CYS A 92 -4.37 -1.78 -2.12
CA CYS A 92 -5.57 -1.51 -1.32
C CYS A 92 -5.33 -1.58 0.20
N THR A 93 -4.27 -2.27 0.64
CA THR A 93 -3.98 -2.48 2.07
C THR A 93 -2.73 -1.74 2.50
N ALA A 94 -1.56 -2.40 2.46
CA ALA A 94 -0.28 -1.88 2.91
C ALA A 94 0.13 -0.60 2.15
N GLY A 95 -0.04 -0.59 0.82
CA GLY A 95 0.27 0.57 -0.03
C GLY A 95 -0.54 1.80 0.37
N HIS A 96 -1.86 1.67 0.48
CA HIS A 96 -2.73 2.75 0.96
C HIS A 96 -2.37 3.21 2.37
N ALA A 97 -2.16 2.26 3.30
CA ALA A 97 -1.77 2.56 4.67
C ALA A 97 -0.47 3.38 4.75
N ALA A 98 0.55 3.00 3.98
CA ALA A 98 1.86 3.64 3.97
C ALA A 98 1.84 5.10 3.52
N VAL A 99 0.90 5.51 2.66
CA VAL A 99 0.80 6.88 2.14
C VAL A 99 -0.28 7.72 2.83
N ASN A 100 -1.26 7.08 3.47
CA ASN A 100 -2.37 7.76 4.11
C ASN A 100 -2.14 8.00 5.61
N LEU A 101 -1.66 6.98 6.34
CA LEU A 101 -1.51 7.09 7.80
C LEU A 101 -0.45 8.11 8.27
N PRO A 102 0.65 8.38 7.53
CA PRO A 102 1.62 9.39 7.93
C PRO A 102 1.15 10.83 7.74
N GLN A 103 0.03 11.07 7.03
CA GLN A 103 -0.32 12.43 6.59
C GLN A 103 -0.45 13.43 7.74
N TYR A 104 -0.94 13.04 8.92
CA TYR A 104 -1.02 13.97 10.04
C TYR A 104 0.36 14.27 10.66
N ASP A 105 1.23 13.26 10.72
CA ASP A 105 2.59 13.43 11.25
C ASP A 105 3.43 14.32 10.33
N GLU A 106 3.22 14.22 9.01
CA GLU A 106 3.95 14.99 8.00
C GLU A 106 3.33 16.36 7.71
N TYR A 107 2.00 16.45 7.61
CA TYR A 107 1.27 17.66 7.20
C TYR A 107 0.74 18.47 8.39
N GLY A 108 0.76 17.89 9.59
CA GLY A 108 0.30 18.54 10.83
C GLY A 108 1.07 19.81 11.15
N TYR A 109 2.32 19.90 10.67
CA TYR A 109 3.11 21.13 10.67
C TYR A 109 3.26 21.66 9.23
N SER A 110 2.36 22.56 8.83
CA SER A 110 2.25 23.02 7.43
C SER A 110 3.54 23.51 6.77
N PRO A 111 4.50 24.18 7.46
CA PRO A 111 5.77 24.53 6.84
C PRO A 111 6.66 23.33 6.43
N ASN A 112 6.47 22.15 7.02
CA ASN A 112 7.17 20.92 6.61
C ASN A 112 6.67 20.42 5.25
N TYR A 113 5.36 20.53 5.00
CA TYR A 113 4.72 20.05 3.79
C TYR A 113 3.57 20.99 3.36
N PRO A 114 3.88 22.14 2.74
CA PRO A 114 2.85 23.07 2.30
C PRO A 114 2.09 22.48 1.11
N THR A 115 0.77 22.30 1.27
CA THR A 115 -0.13 21.79 0.22
C THR A 115 -0.38 22.80 -0.91
N LEU A 116 -0.02 24.05 -0.70
CA LEU A 116 -0.14 25.16 -1.63
C LEU A 116 1.00 26.15 -1.39
N LEU A 117 1.49 26.78 -2.45
CA LEU A 117 2.31 27.98 -2.36
C LEU A 117 1.63 29.12 -3.11
N VAL A 118 1.78 30.34 -2.62
CA VAL A 118 1.20 31.55 -3.22
C VAL A 118 2.29 32.33 -3.93
N GLY A 119 2.04 32.73 -5.18
CA GLY A 119 2.97 33.51 -5.99
C GLY A 119 3.82 32.65 -6.94
N GLU A 120 4.79 33.31 -7.57
CA GLU A 120 5.67 32.67 -8.55
C GLU A 120 6.92 32.09 -7.89
N PRO A 121 7.44 30.95 -8.38
CA PRO A 121 8.74 30.44 -7.95
C PRO A 121 9.85 31.50 -8.15
N PRO A 122 10.84 31.59 -7.25
CA PRO A 122 11.97 32.49 -7.44
C PRO A 122 12.76 32.16 -8.72
N CYS A 123 12.98 33.18 -9.57
CA CYS A 123 13.79 33.07 -10.79
C CYS A 123 15.22 33.63 -10.62
N ASP A 124 15.64 33.85 -9.38
CA ASP A 124 16.96 34.39 -9.04
C ASP A 124 17.49 33.75 -7.75
N THR A 125 18.78 33.93 -7.50
CA THR A 125 19.50 33.35 -6.36
C THR A 125 19.62 34.31 -5.17
N ARG A 126 18.85 35.42 -5.15
CA ARG A 126 18.97 36.41 -4.07
C ARG A 126 18.43 35.84 -2.77
N TRP A 127 19.08 36.24 -1.67
CA TRP A 127 18.66 35.87 -0.32
C TRP A 127 17.23 36.36 -0.03
N ARG A 128 16.41 35.48 0.54
CA ARG A 128 15.07 35.80 1.04
C ARG A 128 15.03 35.65 2.55
N ASP A 129 14.45 36.65 3.22
CA ASP A 129 14.26 36.60 4.66
C ASP A 129 13.03 35.77 5.05
N LYS A 130 12.85 35.53 6.35
CA LYS A 130 11.70 34.80 6.88
C LYS A 130 10.35 35.39 6.46
N HIS A 131 10.23 36.71 6.41
CA HIS A 131 8.96 37.37 6.07
C HIS A 131 8.61 37.18 4.60
N ASP A 132 9.62 37.14 3.74
CA ASP A 132 9.44 36.82 2.33
C ASP A 132 9.01 35.37 2.14
N VAL A 133 9.66 34.40 2.80
CA VAL A 133 9.26 32.99 2.75
C VAL A 133 7.82 32.79 3.27
N LEU A 134 7.49 33.37 4.42
CA LEU A 134 6.15 33.23 5.03
C LEU A 134 5.03 33.81 4.16
N ARG A 135 5.31 34.79 3.30
CA ARG A 135 4.32 35.36 2.37
C ARG A 135 3.90 34.40 1.26
N HIS A 136 4.72 33.38 0.98
CA HIS A 136 4.45 32.37 -0.04
C HIS A 136 3.81 31.09 0.54
N LEU A 137 3.74 30.96 1.88
CA LEU A 137 3.03 29.87 2.54
C LEU A 137 1.51 30.10 2.53
N PRO A 138 0.69 29.04 2.72
CA PRO A 138 -0.75 29.20 2.84
C PRO A 138 -1.14 30.09 4.03
N THR A 139 -2.31 30.72 3.92
CA THR A 139 -2.90 31.46 5.05
C THR A 139 -3.20 30.54 6.23
N LYS A 140 -3.34 31.12 7.43
CA LYS A 140 -3.65 30.34 8.63
C LYS A 140 -4.90 29.48 8.49
N ASP A 141 -5.94 29.99 7.82
CA ASP A 141 -7.18 29.27 7.59
C ASP A 141 -6.99 28.05 6.68
N LEU A 142 -6.20 28.20 5.60
CA LEU A 142 -5.86 27.11 4.68
C LEU A 142 -4.97 26.06 5.34
N CYS A 143 -4.01 26.50 6.18
CA CYS A 143 -3.20 25.60 7.01
C CYS A 143 -4.10 24.80 7.96
N LEU A 144 -5.01 25.46 8.68
CA LEU A 144 -5.93 24.79 9.60
C LEU A 144 -6.81 23.76 8.88
N GLN A 145 -7.38 24.13 7.73
CA GLN A 145 -8.17 23.20 6.92
C GLN A 145 -7.34 21.97 6.50
N SER A 146 -6.12 22.18 6.00
CA SER A 146 -5.23 21.09 5.59
C SER A 146 -4.90 20.14 6.74
N VAL A 147 -4.62 20.67 7.94
CA VAL A 147 -4.35 19.87 9.14
C VAL A 147 -5.59 19.09 9.58
N ILE A 148 -6.79 19.69 9.50
CA ILE A 148 -8.05 18.99 9.79
C ILE A 148 -8.28 17.84 8.82
N TYR A 149 -8.08 18.07 7.51
CA TYR A 149 -8.21 17.01 6.50
C TYR A 149 -7.21 15.88 6.73
N ALA A 150 -5.95 16.19 6.99
CA ALA A 150 -4.93 15.18 7.31
C ALA A 150 -5.37 14.36 8.53
N LYS A 151 -5.80 15.00 9.62
CA LYS A 151 -6.25 14.30 10.84
C LYS A 151 -7.46 13.39 10.61
N LEU A 152 -8.41 13.82 9.78
CA LEU A 152 -9.60 13.05 9.43
C LEU A 152 -9.28 11.85 8.54
N MET A 153 -8.37 12.02 7.58
CA MET A 153 -7.96 10.96 6.65
C MET A 153 -7.08 9.90 7.33
N THR A 154 -6.27 10.29 8.32
CA THR A 154 -5.38 9.36 9.04
C THR A 154 -6.05 8.61 10.19
N ASP A 155 -7.32 8.89 10.48
CA ASP A 155 -8.02 8.28 11.60
C ASP A 155 -8.25 6.78 11.36
N ARG A 156 -7.70 5.93 12.24
CA ARG A 156 -7.75 4.46 12.08
C ARG A 156 -9.12 3.94 12.49
N LYS A 157 -10.04 3.86 11.53
CA LYS A 157 -11.38 3.26 11.73
C LYS A 157 -11.38 1.73 11.65
N THR A 158 -10.30 1.11 11.18
CA THR A 158 -10.11 -0.34 11.04
C THR A 158 -8.83 -0.79 11.75
N ASN A 159 -8.80 -2.04 12.20
CA ASN A 159 -7.57 -2.64 12.72
C ASN A 159 -6.63 -2.99 11.56
N GLY A 160 -5.37 -3.30 11.87
CA GLY A 160 -4.39 -3.76 10.90
C GLY A 160 -4.77 -5.07 10.23
N LEU A 161 -4.07 -5.40 9.14
CA LEU A 161 -4.40 -6.55 8.27
C LEU A 161 -4.38 -7.91 9.00
N ALA A 162 -3.70 -8.01 10.15
CA ALA A 162 -3.69 -9.23 10.95
C ALA A 162 -4.98 -9.45 11.77
N ASP A 163 -5.93 -8.51 11.76
CA ASP A 163 -7.20 -8.60 12.49
C ASP A 163 -8.34 -9.15 11.62
N PHE A 164 -8.40 -10.47 11.49
CA PHE A 164 -9.48 -11.17 10.79
C PHE A 164 -10.64 -11.50 11.74
N ASN A 165 -11.37 -10.47 12.20
CA ASN A 165 -12.57 -10.66 13.01
C ASN A 165 -13.80 -11.14 12.20
N SER A 166 -13.71 -11.18 10.87
CA SER A 166 -14.80 -11.60 10.00
C SER A 166 -14.41 -12.84 9.19
N LYS A 167 -15.16 -13.93 9.37
CA LYS A 167 -14.99 -15.18 8.62
C LYS A 167 -15.98 -15.22 7.46
N PHE A 168 -15.51 -14.89 6.26
CA PHE A 168 -16.30 -14.98 5.03
C PHE A 168 -15.96 -16.20 4.18
N GLN A 169 -14.86 -16.89 4.48
CA GLN A 169 -14.41 -18.07 3.77
C GLN A 169 -14.50 -19.31 4.67
N TYR A 170 -15.07 -20.39 4.11
CA TYR A 170 -15.28 -21.66 4.81
C TYR A 170 -14.62 -22.85 4.11
N ASP A 171 -14.09 -22.63 2.91
CA ASP A 171 -13.37 -23.65 2.15
C ASP A 171 -12.05 -24.05 2.88
N PRO A 172 -11.68 -25.35 2.91
CA PRO A 172 -10.48 -25.82 3.61
C PRO A 172 -9.15 -25.22 3.11
N ILE A 173 -9.02 -24.95 1.81
CA ILE A 173 -7.84 -24.31 1.21
C ILE A 173 -7.74 -22.88 1.73
N ALA A 174 -8.86 -22.16 1.68
CA ALA A 174 -8.94 -20.77 2.15
C ALA A 174 -8.63 -20.64 3.64
N LEU A 175 -9.22 -21.50 4.48
CA LEU A 175 -8.96 -21.52 5.93
C LEU A 175 -7.49 -21.77 6.24
N LYS A 176 -6.90 -22.80 5.63
CA LYS A 176 -5.48 -23.14 5.85
C LYS A 176 -4.55 -22.03 5.35
N SER A 177 -4.82 -21.45 4.18
CA SER A 177 -4.01 -20.34 3.67
C SER A 177 -4.15 -19.09 4.54
N GLY A 178 -5.34 -18.83 5.10
CA GLY A 178 -5.60 -17.73 6.02
C GLY A 178 -4.86 -17.88 7.34
N GLU A 179 -4.81 -19.07 7.93
CA GLU A 179 -4.02 -19.35 9.14
C GLU A 179 -2.52 -19.07 8.93
N LEU A 180 -1.97 -19.55 7.81
CA LEU A 180 -0.57 -19.29 7.46
C LEU A 180 -0.32 -17.81 7.19
N PHE A 181 -1.24 -17.14 6.50
CA PHE A 181 -1.13 -15.71 6.24
C PHE A 181 -1.13 -14.88 7.53
N LEU A 182 -2.03 -15.20 8.47
CA LEU A 182 -2.05 -14.58 9.80
C LEU A 182 -0.74 -14.78 10.56
N LYS A 183 -0.13 -15.97 10.45
CA LYS A 183 1.18 -16.23 11.02
C LYS A 183 2.25 -15.37 10.36
N ASP A 184 2.30 -15.33 9.02
CA ASP A 184 3.25 -14.53 8.26
C ASP A 184 3.15 -13.03 8.63
N LEU A 185 1.93 -12.51 8.79
CA LEU A 185 1.69 -11.12 9.23
C LEU A 185 2.17 -10.86 10.66
N LYS A 186 1.94 -11.78 11.60
CA LYS A 186 2.42 -11.64 12.99
C LYS A 186 3.94 -11.66 13.07
N ASP A 187 4.59 -12.53 12.30
CA ASP A 187 6.04 -12.60 12.20
C ASP A 187 6.61 -11.29 11.61
N ALA A 188 5.94 -10.72 10.60
CA ALA A 188 6.26 -9.40 10.08
C ALA A 188 6.09 -8.29 11.13
N ALA A 189 4.99 -8.27 11.90
CA ALA A 189 4.76 -7.29 12.97
C ALA A 189 5.87 -7.34 14.03
N ILE A 190 6.27 -8.53 14.47
CA ILE A 190 7.37 -8.71 15.42
C ILE A 190 8.65 -8.07 14.87
N THR A 191 8.95 -8.30 13.59
CA THR A 191 10.11 -7.69 12.92
C THR A 191 10.03 -6.17 12.89
N VAL A 192 8.87 -5.60 12.54
CA VAL A 192 8.64 -4.14 12.52
C VAL A 192 8.82 -3.55 13.91
N ILE A 193 8.23 -4.15 14.94
CA ILE A 193 8.34 -3.72 16.34
C ILE A 193 9.80 -3.70 16.78
N HIS A 194 10.55 -4.78 16.53
CA HIS A 194 11.97 -4.84 16.89
C HIS A 194 12.81 -3.78 16.17
N ARG A 195 12.57 -3.53 14.88
CA ARG A 195 13.26 -2.47 14.13
C ARG A 195 12.94 -1.09 14.71
N ASN A 196 11.69 -0.84 15.08
CA ASN A 196 11.26 0.44 15.65
C ASN A 196 11.88 0.74 17.02
N LEU A 197 12.22 -0.29 17.83
CA LEU A 197 12.96 -0.09 19.08
C LEU A 197 14.37 0.49 18.88
N LEU A 198 14.94 0.33 17.68
CA LEU A 198 16.27 0.84 17.34
C LEU A 198 16.24 2.21 16.66
N ARG A 199 15.06 2.72 16.31
CA ARG A 199 14.89 3.99 15.59
C ARG A 199 14.62 5.13 16.54
N LYS A 200 15.15 6.31 16.20
CA LYS A 200 14.79 7.57 16.88
C LYS A 200 13.33 7.94 16.64
N TYR A 201 12.85 7.72 15.42
CA TYR A 201 11.47 7.95 15.00
C TYR A 201 10.90 6.61 14.50
N PRO A 202 9.98 5.97 15.24
CA PRO A 202 9.36 4.73 14.82
C PRO A 202 8.60 4.90 13.49
N TYR A 203 8.65 3.88 12.63
CA TYR A 203 7.84 3.79 11.43
C TYR A 203 6.83 2.65 11.62
N ASP A 204 5.61 2.99 12.04
CA ASP A 204 4.58 1.99 12.42
C ASP A 204 3.40 1.91 11.43
N TYR A 205 3.48 2.63 10.31
CA TYR A 205 2.39 2.72 9.32
C TYR A 205 2.13 1.40 8.59
N LEU A 206 3.12 0.51 8.53
CA LEU A 206 3.04 -0.82 7.90
C LEU A 206 2.99 -1.97 8.90
N ASN A 207 2.79 -1.70 10.19
CA ASN A 207 2.63 -2.75 11.20
C ASN A 207 1.27 -3.44 11.03
N PRO A 208 1.21 -4.73 10.65
CA PRO A 208 -0.06 -5.40 10.38
C PRO A 208 -0.88 -5.69 11.64
N CYS A 209 -0.28 -5.59 12.83
CA CYS A 209 -0.95 -5.74 14.12
C CYS A 209 -1.34 -4.41 14.77
N SER A 210 -1.19 -3.28 14.07
CA SER A 210 -1.62 -1.98 14.58
C SER A 210 -3.12 -2.00 14.95
N SER A 211 -3.47 -1.60 16.17
CA SER A 211 -4.87 -1.45 16.57
C SER A 211 -5.45 -0.11 16.12
N LYS A 212 -6.78 -0.01 16.09
CA LYS A 212 -7.44 1.29 16.18
C LYS A 212 -7.02 1.96 17.48
N ASN A 213 -6.88 3.29 17.47
CA ASN A 213 -6.72 4.08 18.68
C ASN A 213 -8.04 4.20 19.42
#